data_AF-A0A2X3CAE3-F1
#
_entry.id   AF-A0A2X3CAE3-F1
#
_cell.length_a   1.000
_cell.length_b   1.000
_cell.length_c   1.000
_cell.angle_alpha   90.00
_cell.angle_beta   90.00
_cell.angle_gamma   90.00
#
_symmetry.space_group_name_H-M   'P 1'
#
loop_
_entity.id
_entity.type
_entity.pdbx_description
1 polymer ?
#
loop_
_entity_poly.entity_id
_entity_poly.type
_entity_poly.pdbx_seq_one_letter_code
_entity_poly.pdbx_strand_id
1 'polypeptide(L)'
;MQTSKPATRASHQRRHLPENPTALFHQLCGARPATLLLESADIDSKDDLKSLLLVDSALRITALGDTVTIQALSANARRCWNYWTARCPPGSTISASPTAAS
;
A
#
# COMPACT_ATOMS: atom_id res chain seq x y z
N MET A 1 -23.27 2.43 17.39
CA MET A 1 -22.87 3.34 16.29
C MET A 1 -22.70 2.52 15.03
N GLN A 2 -23.53 2.76 14.00
CA GLN A 2 -23.41 2.09 12.70
C GLN A 2 -22.23 2.70 11.93
N THR A 3 -21.10 2.00 11.86
CA THR A 3 -20.05 2.37 10.90
C THR A 3 -20.46 1.81 9.54
N SER A 4 -21.15 2.63 8.73
CA SER A 4 -21.41 2.31 7.34
C SER A 4 -20.08 2.05 6.61
N LYS A 5 -20.06 1.03 5.75
CA LYS A 5 -18.86 0.65 4.98
C LYS A 5 -18.48 1.85 4.08
N PRO A 6 -17.24 2.36 4.15
CA PRO A 6 -16.82 3.42 3.25
C PRO A 6 -16.83 2.92 1.80
N ALA A 7 -17.40 3.72 0.89
CA ALA A 7 -17.45 3.39 -0.53
C ALA A 7 -16.08 3.69 -1.17
N THR A 8 -15.46 2.66 -1.76
CA THR A 8 -14.17 2.82 -2.46
C THR A 8 -14.40 3.37 -3.85
N ARG A 9 -13.73 4.47 -4.20
CA ARG A 9 -13.70 5.01 -5.56
C ARG A 9 -12.38 4.62 -6.23
N ALA A 10 -12.45 3.79 -7.27
CA ALA A 10 -11.31 3.48 -8.12
C ALA A 10 -11.21 4.50 -9.26
N SER A 11 -10.01 5.01 -9.51
CA SER A 11 -9.71 5.80 -10.71
C SER A 11 -8.78 4.97 -11.58
N HIS A 12 -9.14 4.78 -12.85
CA HIS A 12 -8.40 3.94 -13.77
C HIS A 12 -7.94 4.75 -14.98
N GLN A 13 -6.65 4.69 -15.28
CA GLN A 13 -6.08 5.30 -16.47
C GLN A 13 -5.13 4.31 -17.13
N ARG A 14 -5.26 4.14 -18.45
CA ARG A 14 -4.33 3.33 -19.23
C ARG A 14 -3.13 4.19 -19.64
N ARG A 15 -1.94 3.68 -19.40
CA ARG A 15 -0.66 4.28 -19.79
C ARG A 15 0.24 3.17 -20.33
N HIS A 16 1.11 3.50 -21.26
CA HIS A 16 2.16 2.59 -21.70
C HIS A 16 3.22 2.48 -20.61
N LEU A 17 3.59 1.24 -20.28
CA LEU A 17 4.73 0.98 -19.41
C LEU A 17 6.00 0.97 -20.29
N PRO A 18 7.04 1.76 -19.97
CA PRO A 18 8.33 1.69 -20.63
C PRO A 18 8.95 0.30 -20.54
N GLU A 19 9.80 -0.03 -21.51
CA GLU A 19 10.49 -1.33 -21.59
C GLU A 19 11.41 -1.61 -20.38
N ASN A 20 11.82 -0.58 -19.64
CA ASN A 20 12.63 -0.71 -18.43
C ASN A 20 11.84 -0.29 -17.16
N PRO A 21 11.11 -1.22 -16.52
CA PRO A 21 10.30 -0.94 -15.34
C PRO A 21 11.13 -0.56 -14.11
N THR A 22 12.39 -1.02 -13.99
CA THR A 22 13.29 -0.66 -12.89
C THR A 22 13.70 0.82 -12.94
N ALA A 23 14.03 1.33 -14.13
CA ALA A 23 14.34 2.74 -14.34
C ALA A 23 13.12 3.62 -14.03
N LEU A 24 11.92 3.19 -14.46
CA LEU A 24 10.69 3.88 -14.11
C LEU A 24 10.43 3.88 -12.61
N PHE A 25 10.62 2.75 -11.93
CA PHE A 25 10.46 2.67 -10.47
C PHE A 25 11.42 3.62 -9.75
N HIS A 26 12.68 3.68 -10.15
CA HIS A 26 13.63 4.65 -9.61
C HIS A 26 13.18 6.10 -9.84
N GLN A 27 12.66 6.43 -11.03
CA GLN A 27 12.19 7.78 -11.34
C GLN A 27 10.95 8.18 -10.53
N LEU A 28 9.99 7.25 -10.34
CA LEU A 28 8.73 7.53 -9.66
C LEU A 28 8.83 7.46 -8.14
N CYS A 29 9.61 6.50 -7.63
CA CYS A 29 9.68 6.19 -6.20
C CYS A 29 10.92 6.80 -5.53
N GLY A 30 12.04 6.93 -6.24
CA GLY A 30 13.29 7.43 -5.65
C GLY A 30 13.66 6.73 -4.34
N ALA A 31 13.93 7.51 -3.29
CA ALA A 31 14.20 7.01 -1.94
C ALA A 31 12.95 6.95 -1.03
N ARG A 32 11.75 7.06 -1.60
CA ARG A 32 10.50 7.08 -0.81
C ARG A 32 10.26 5.71 -0.18
N PRO A 33 9.98 5.65 1.14
CA PRO A 33 9.66 4.38 1.79
C PRO A 33 8.27 3.88 1.37
N ALA A 34 8.01 2.59 1.61
CA ALA A 34 6.74 1.93 1.31
C ALA A 34 6.35 1.92 -0.18
N THR A 35 7.34 1.85 -1.06
CA THR A 35 7.14 1.57 -2.49
C THR A 35 7.60 0.15 -2.81
N LEU A 36 6.94 -0.52 -3.75
CA LEU A 36 7.25 -1.91 -4.11
C LEU A 36 7.21 -2.09 -5.62
N LEU A 37 8.23 -2.73 -6.18
CA LEU A 37 8.26 -3.23 -7.54
C LEU A 37 8.17 -4.76 -7.48
N LEU A 38 7.17 -5.32 -8.16
CA LEU A 38 7.04 -6.77 -8.34
C LEU A 38 7.14 -7.08 -9.83
N GLU A 39 8.13 -7.87 -10.20
CA GLU A 39 8.31 -8.36 -11.57
C GLU A 39 8.07 -9.86 -11.56
N SER A 40 7.06 -10.32 -12.31
CA SER A 40 6.88 -11.75 -12.51
C SER A 40 7.76 -12.21 -13.66
N ALA A 41 8.58 -13.23 -13.44
CA ALA A 41 9.22 -13.99 -14.50
C ALA A 41 8.66 -15.41 -14.43
N ASP A 42 8.10 -15.90 -15.53
CA ASP A 42 7.72 -17.31 -15.63
C ASP A 42 8.97 -18.15 -15.91
N ILE A 43 9.03 -19.36 -15.37
CA ILE A 43 10.24 -20.21 -15.44
C ILE A 43 10.43 -20.76 -16.86
N ASP A 44 9.34 -21.06 -17.57
CA ASP A 44 9.35 -21.70 -18.88
C ASP A 44 8.94 -20.77 -20.04
N SER A 45 8.18 -19.70 -19.76
CA SER A 45 7.69 -18.74 -20.76
C SER A 45 8.31 -17.36 -20.56
N LYS A 46 9.27 -17.01 -21.41
CA LYS A 46 9.98 -15.71 -21.39
C LYS A 46 9.11 -14.48 -21.72
N ASP A 47 7.81 -14.63 -21.96
CA ASP A 47 6.98 -13.62 -22.63
C ASP A 47 5.83 -13.02 -21.78
N ASP A 48 5.56 -13.51 -20.57
CA ASP A 48 4.46 -13.00 -19.73
C ASP A 48 4.95 -12.23 -18.47
N LEU A 49 5.91 -11.32 -18.67
CA LEU A 49 6.35 -10.41 -17.61
C LEU A 49 5.25 -9.37 -17.30
N LYS A 50 4.52 -9.59 -16.19
CA LYS A 50 3.64 -8.58 -15.60
C LYS A 50 4.40 -7.85 -14.51
N SER A 51 4.72 -6.59 -14.76
CA SER A 51 5.29 -5.71 -13.74
C SER A 51 4.16 -5.00 -12.99
N LEU A 52 4.16 -5.12 -11.66
CA LEU A 52 3.26 -4.39 -10.77
C LEU A 52 4.06 -3.39 -9.92
N LEU A 53 3.71 -2.12 -10.03
CA LEU A 53 4.36 -1.03 -9.31
C LEU A 53 3.41 -0.44 -8.27
N LEU A 54 3.81 -0.48 -7.01
CA LEU A 54 3.17 0.22 -5.91
C LEU A 54 3.92 1.54 -5.66
N VAL A 55 3.43 2.62 -6.25
CA VAL A 55 4.05 3.96 -6.19
C VAL A 55 3.68 4.72 -4.92
N ASP A 56 2.41 4.66 -4.49
CA ASP A 56 1.92 5.36 -3.31
C ASP A 56 1.17 4.41 -2.39
N SER A 57 1.81 4.03 -1.29
CA SER A 57 1.16 3.28 -0.22
C SER A 57 0.31 4.20 0.65
N ALA A 58 -0.97 3.87 0.83
CA ALA A 58 -1.84 4.59 1.75
C ALA A 58 -1.64 4.13 3.21
N LEU A 59 -1.34 2.85 3.42
CA LEU A 59 -1.17 2.20 4.72
C LEU A 59 0.09 1.34 4.71
N ARG A 60 0.78 1.27 5.84
CA ARG A 60 1.80 0.25 6.12
C ARG A 60 1.34 -0.57 7.33
N ILE A 61 1.25 -1.88 7.14
CA ILE A 61 0.80 -2.82 8.17
C ILE A 61 1.97 -3.73 8.51
N THR A 62 2.30 -3.83 9.80
CA THR A 62 3.38 -4.70 10.31
C THR A 62 2.90 -5.46 11.53
N ALA A 63 3.18 -6.77 11.60
CA ALA A 63 2.88 -7.59 12.76
C ALA A 63 4.19 -8.04 13.43
N LEU A 64 4.27 -7.89 14.75
CA LEU A 64 5.38 -8.35 15.57
C LEU A 64 4.82 -8.99 16.85
N GLY A 65 4.95 -10.31 16.98
CA GLY A 65 4.24 -11.08 17.99
C GLY A 65 2.73 -10.85 17.88
N ASP A 66 2.09 -10.47 18.99
CA ASP A 66 0.65 -10.19 19.06
C ASP A 66 0.29 -8.72 18.76
N THR A 67 1.28 -7.91 18.38
CA THR A 67 1.07 -6.49 18.08
C THR A 67 1.00 -6.24 16.58
N VAL A 68 -0.12 -5.67 16.11
CA VAL A 68 -0.32 -5.29 14.70
C VAL A 68 -0.31 -3.77 14.59
N THR A 69 0.78 -3.21 14.08
CA THR A 69 0.90 -1.77 13.85
C THR A 69 0.31 -1.41 12.49
N ILE A 70 -0.59 -0.43 12.47
CA ILE A 70 -1.20 0.10 11.24
C ILE A 70 -0.84 1.57 11.11
N GLN A 71 0.08 1.86 10.20
CA GLN A 71 0.55 3.21 9.92
C GLN A 71 -0.19 3.79 8.73
N ALA A 72 -0.88 4.92 8.93
CA ALA A 72 -1.44 5.70 7.83
C ALA A 72 -0.37 6.60 7.20
N LEU A 73 -0.08 6.35 5.92
CA LEU A 73 0.91 7.09 5.13
C LEU A 73 0.28 8.22 4.30
N SER A 74 -1.05 8.22 4.15
CA SER A 74 -1.78 9.26 3.42
C SER A 74 -2.98 9.81 4.19
N ALA A 75 -3.46 10.99 3.79
CA ALA A 75 -4.71 11.55 4.31
C ALA A 75 -5.91 10.65 4.02
N ASN A 76 -5.91 9.94 2.89
CA ASN A 76 -6.97 9.00 2.52
C ASN A 76 -7.09 7.86 3.55
N ALA A 77 -5.97 7.28 3.96
CA ALA A 77 -5.95 6.22 4.97
C ALA A 77 -6.42 6.70 6.35
N ARG A 78 -6.03 7.92 6.77
CA ARG A 78 -6.47 8.52 8.05
C ARG A 78 -7.99 8.70 8.13
N ARG A 79 -8.66 8.99 7.02
CA ARG A 79 -10.13 9.12 6.98
C ARG A 79 -10.84 7.81 7.33
N CYS A 80 -10.22 6.68 7.09
CA CYS A 80 -10.77 5.37 7.41
C CYS A 80 -10.37 4.88 8.82
N TRP A 81 -9.62 5.66 9.61
CA TRP A 81 -9.08 5.22 10.90
C TRP A 81 -10.13 4.63 11.83
N ASN A 82 -11.26 5.33 12.02
CA ASN A 82 -12.36 4.89 12.89
C ASN A 82 -12.98 3.57 12.43
N TYR A 83 -12.98 3.29 11.12
CA TYR A 83 -13.48 2.02 10.59
C TYR A 83 -12.54 0.86 10.94
N TRP A 84 -11.22 1.09 10.89
CA TRP A 84 -10.21 0.10 11.22
C TRP A 84 -10.17 -0.22 12.72
N THR A 85 -10.16 0.81 13.57
CA THR A 85 -10.10 0.64 15.03
C THR A 85 -11.35 -0.06 15.57
N ALA A 86 -12.53 0.21 15.01
CA ALA A 86 -13.78 -0.44 15.39
C ALA A 86 -13.83 -1.94 15.07
N ARG A 87 -12.91 -2.46 14.25
CA ARG A 87 -12.88 -3.86 13.78
C ARG A 87 -11.66 -4.64 14.27
N CYS A 88 -10.90 -4.05 15.19
CA CYS A 88 -9.75 -4.69 15.82
C CYS A 88 -10.17 -5.93 16.62
N PRO A 89 -9.61 -7.12 16.34
CA PRO A 89 -9.84 -8.30 17.17
C PRO A 89 -9.45 -8.07 18.63
N PRO A 90 -10.16 -8.68 19.61
CA PRO A 90 -9.73 -8.67 21.00
C PRO A 90 -8.32 -9.28 21.12
N GLY A 91 -7.42 -8.59 21.83
CA GLY A 91 -6.03 -9.03 22.02
C GLY A 91 -5.02 -8.48 21.00
N SER A 92 -5.49 -7.87 19.90
CA SER A 92 -4.59 -7.17 18.98
C SER A 92 -4.48 -5.69 19.36
N THR A 93 -3.25 -5.18 19.42
CA THR A 93 -2.99 -3.75 19.66
C THR A 93 -2.75 -3.05 18.33
N ILE A 94 -3.64 -2.14 17.93
CA ILE A 94 -3.46 -1.24 16.79
C ILE A 94 -2.87 0.09 17.28
N SER A 95 -1.70 0.44 16.76
CA SER A 95 -1.05 1.74 16.99
C SER A 95 -0.94 2.53 15.70
N ALA A 96 -1.23 3.84 15.78
CA ALA A 96 -0.92 4.80 14.73
C ALA A 96 0.47 5.37 14.98
N SER A 97 1.41 5.21 14.04
CA SER A 97 2.68 5.93 14.13
C SER A 97 2.49 7.42 13.82
N PRO A 98 3.20 8.30 14.55
CA PRO A 98 3.25 9.71 14.20
C PRO A 98 3.79 9.82 12.78
N THR A 99 3.07 10.53 11.93
CA THR A 99 3.50 10.75 10.55
C THR A 99 4.86 11.43 10.62
N ALA A 100 5.88 10.89 9.94
CA ALA A 100 7.06 11.69 9.64
C ALA A 100 6.54 12.90 8.86
N ALA A 101 6.60 14.07 9.50
CA ALA A 101 6.29 15.33 8.84
C ALA A 101 7.14 15.39 7.57
N SER A 102 6.46 15.57 6.43
CA SER A 102 7.14 16.03 5.22
C SER A 102 7.68 17.44 5.45
#